data_AF-A0A831UIX3-F1
#
_entry.id   AF-A0A831UIX3-F1
#
_cell.length_a   1.000
_cell.length_b   1.000
_cell.length_c   1.000
_cell.angle_alpha   90.00
_cell.angle_beta   90.00
_cell.angle_gamma   90.00
#
_symmetry.space_group_name_H-M   'P 1'
#
loop_
_entity.id
_entity.type
_entity.pdbx_description
1 polymer ?
#
loop_
_entity_poly.entity_id
_entity_poly.type
_entity_poly.pdbx_seq_one_letter_code
_entity_poly.pdbx_strand_id
1 'polypeptide(L)'
;MLDVAENFMEFFVEESCGQCTPCREGNVKLLEGIRLLKAGRCSTSYLLDLCALGETMQVASKCGLGQSSPNAFLSIVEHFKNELMA
;
A
#
# COMPACT_ATOMS: atom_id res chain seq x y z
N MET A 1 -0.54 -14.08 2.19
CA MET A 1 -0.61 -12.69 2.69
C MET A 1 -1.06 -11.66 1.66
N LEU A 2 -0.69 -11.78 0.38
CA LEU A 2 -1.04 -10.78 -0.64
C LEU A 2 -2.55 -10.60 -0.89
N ASP A 3 -3.37 -11.64 -0.78
CA ASP A 3 -4.83 -11.51 -0.93
C ASP A 3 -5.46 -10.66 0.18
N VAL A 4 -4.94 -10.78 1.40
CA VAL A 4 -5.37 -9.96 2.54
C VAL A 4 -4.96 -8.50 2.31
N ALA A 5 -3.73 -8.26 1.83
CA ALA A 5 -3.28 -6.92 1.48
C ALA A 5 -4.16 -6.28 0.41
N GLU A 6 -4.50 -7.04 -0.64
CA GLU A 6 -5.34 -6.55 -1.74
C GLU A 6 -6.73 -6.16 -1.24
N ASN A 7 -7.38 -7.03 -0.46
CA ASN A 7 -8.70 -6.75 0.09
C ASN A 7 -8.72 -5.51 1.00
N PHE A 8 -7.69 -5.33 1.84
CA PHE A 8 -7.56 -4.12 2.65
C PHE A 8 -7.37 -2.87 1.78
N MET A 9 -6.54 -2.94 0.74
CA MET A 9 -6.30 -1.79 -0.13
C MET A 9 -7.50 -1.44 -1.00
N GLU A 10 -8.28 -2.43 -1.46
CA GLU A 10 -9.55 -2.18 -2.14
C GLU A 10 -10.51 -1.38 -1.24
N PHE A 11 -10.66 -1.77 0.03
CA PHE A 11 -11.45 -1.01 1.01
C PHE A 11 -10.97 0.44 1.15
N PHE A 12 -9.67 0.66 1.33
CA PHE A 12 -9.15 2.03 1.51
C PHE A 12 -9.18 2.88 0.23
N VAL A 13 -9.16 2.26 -0.95
CA VAL A 13 -9.42 2.95 -2.22
C VAL A 13 -10.87 3.42 -2.27
N GLU A 14 -11.82 2.56 -1.90
CA GLU A 14 -13.26 2.88 -1.91
C GLU A 14 -13.66 3.91 -0.84
N GLU A 15 -13.14 3.78 0.38
CA GLU A 15 -13.49 4.64 1.52
C GLU A 15 -12.69 5.95 1.58
N SER A 16 -11.81 6.20 0.60
CA SER A 16 -11.09 7.46 0.53
C SER A 16 -12.06 8.62 0.23
N CYS A 17 -12.13 9.61 1.14
CA CYS A 17 -12.92 10.83 0.90
C CYS A 17 -12.33 11.75 -0.19
N GLY A 18 -11.14 11.43 -0.72
CA GLY A 18 -10.50 12.14 -1.83
C GLY A 18 -9.85 13.49 -1.49
N GLN A 19 -9.91 13.95 -0.24
CA GLN A 19 -9.47 15.31 0.13
C GLN A 19 -7.94 15.51 0.10
N CYS A 20 -7.14 14.51 0.48
CA CYS A 20 -5.69 14.60 0.47
C CYS A 20 -5.10 13.68 -0.60
N THR A 21 -4.23 14.24 -1.44
CA THR A 21 -3.51 13.52 -2.51
C THR A 21 -2.79 12.25 -2.03
N PRO A 22 -2.03 12.25 -0.92
CA PRO A 22 -1.35 11.04 -0.47
C PRO A 22 -2.32 9.88 -0.22
N CYS A 23 -3.48 10.11 0.39
CA CYS A 23 -4.48 9.06 0.58
C CYS A 23 -5.17 8.67 -0.74
N ARG A 24 -5.68 9.65 -1.50
CA ARG A 24 -6.48 9.41 -2.72
C ARG A 24 -5.69 8.66 -3.80
N GLU A 25 -4.49 9.14 -4.12
CA GLU A 25 -3.66 8.55 -5.17
C GLU A 25 -2.79 7.41 -4.60
N GLY A 26 -2.34 7.54 -3.36
CA GLY A 26 -1.44 6.56 -2.75
C GLY A 26 -2.09 5.20 -2.55
N ASN A 27 -3.35 5.14 -2.09
CA ASN A 27 -4.06 3.87 -1.95
C ASN A 27 -4.17 3.12 -3.29
N VAL A 28 -4.42 3.84 -4.40
CA VAL A 28 -4.47 3.25 -5.74
C VAL A 28 -3.10 2.69 -6.14
N LYS A 29 -2.03 3.43 -5.88
CA LYS A 29 -0.65 2.97 -6.18
C LYS A 29 -0.25 1.75 -5.36
N LEU A 30 -0.60 1.72 -4.08
CA LEU A 30 -0.36 0.55 -3.23
C LEU A 30 -1.14 -0.68 -3.74
N LEU A 31 -2.41 -0.52 -4.13
CA LEU A 31 -3.22 -1.59 -4.72
C LEU A 31 -2.63 -2.12 -6.04
N GLU A 32 -2.20 -1.23 -6.94
CA GLU A 32 -1.49 -1.61 -8.17
C GLU A 32 -0.20 -2.38 -7.85
N GLY A 33 0.57 -1.92 -6.86
CA GLY A 33 1.76 -2.59 -6.38
C GLY A 33 1.52 -4.01 -5.88
N ILE A 34 0.45 -4.20 -5.09
CA ILE A 34 0.04 -5.53 -4.60
C ILE A 34 -0.32 -6.45 -5.78
N ARG A 35 -1.07 -5.96 -6.77
CA ARG A 35 -1.42 -6.73 -7.97
C ARG A 35 -0.18 -7.10 -8.80
N LEU A 36 0.83 -6.22 -8.85
CA LEU A 36 2.11 -6.53 -9.47
C LEU A 36 2.91 -7.58 -8.68
N LEU A 37 2.90 -7.53 -7.35
CA LEU A 37 3.51 -8.54 -6.48
C LEU A 37 2.85 -9.91 -6.71
N LYS A 38 1.51 -9.97 -6.72
CA LYS A 38 0.75 -11.21 -7.02
C LYS A 38 1.08 -11.80 -8.39
N ALA A 39 1.37 -10.94 -9.37
CA ALA A 39 1.74 -11.37 -10.71
C ALA A 39 3.24 -11.72 -10.87
N GLY A 40 4.05 -11.61 -9.81
CA GLY A 40 5.51 -11.80 -9.90
C GLY A 40 6.23 -10.76 -10.77
N ARG A 41 5.64 -9.58 -10.96
CA ARG A 41 6.14 -8.51 -11.85
C ARG A 41 6.61 -7.26 -11.11
N CYS A 42 6.51 -7.24 -9.79
CA CYS A 42 6.98 -6.11 -8.99
C CYS A 42 8.50 -6.17 -8.82
N SER A 43 9.20 -5.16 -9.32
CA SER A 43 10.64 -5.03 -9.08
C SER A 43 10.92 -4.61 -7.63
N THR A 44 12.06 -5.04 -7.08
CA THR A 44 12.47 -4.64 -5.73
C THR A 44 12.59 -3.13 -5.56
N SER A 45 13.07 -2.40 -6.58
CA SER A 45 13.15 -0.93 -6.52
C SER A 45 11.77 -0.30 -6.40
N TYR A 46 10.81 -0.75 -7.22
CA TYR A 46 9.44 -0.26 -7.16
C TYR A 46 8.76 -0.61 -5.83
N LEU A 47 9.05 -1.78 -5.26
CA LEU A 47 8.57 -2.13 -3.92
C LEU A 47 9.06 -1.15 -2.86
N LEU A 48 10.32 -0.72 -2.93
CA LEU A 48 10.87 0.29 -2.02
C LEU A 48 10.24 1.67 -2.23
N ASP A 49 9.95 2.05 -3.48
CA ASP A 49 9.23 3.29 -3.79
C ASP A 49 7.82 3.28 -3.17
N LEU A 50 7.13 2.13 -3.21
CA LEU A 50 5.81 1.96 -2.58
C LEU A 50 5.89 2.01 -1.06
N CYS A 51 6.94 1.48 -0.44
CA CYS A 51 7.15 1.62 1.00
C CYS A 51 7.36 3.08 1.40
N ALA A 52 8.20 3.82 0.68
CA ALA A 52 8.41 5.25 0.93
C ALA A 52 7.13 6.08 0.72
N LEU A 53 6.30 5.70 -0.26
CA LEU A 53 4.97 6.27 -0.44
C LEU A 53 4.07 5.99 0.78
N GLY A 54 4.06 4.75 1.28
CA GLY A 54 3.31 4.38 2.48
C GLY A 54 3.73 5.20 3.71
N GLU A 55 5.02 5.36 3.96
CA GLU A 55 5.54 6.22 5.05
C GLU A 55 5.12 7.68 4.86
N THR A 56 5.14 8.18 3.62
CA THR A 56 4.67 9.54 3.29
C THR A 56 3.18 9.68 3.61
N MET A 57 2.36 8.67 3.28
CA MET A 57 0.93 8.67 3.58
C MET A 57 0.65 8.72 5.10
N GLN A 58 1.46 8.05 5.92
CA GLN A 58 1.32 8.05 7.38
C GLN A 58 1.46 9.46 7.99
N VAL A 59 2.31 10.32 7.42
CA VAL A 59 2.58 11.66 7.99
C VAL A 59 1.90 12.81 7.23
N ALA A 60 1.60 12.62 5.94
CA ALA A 60 1.07 13.68 5.07
C ALA A 60 -0.45 13.57 4.84
N SER A 61 -1.09 12.49 5.27
CA SER A 61 -2.55 12.37 5.21
C SER A 61 -3.24 13.17 6.30
N LYS A 62 -4.36 13.80 5.95
CA LYS A 62 -5.09 14.74 6.81
C LYS A 62 -5.80 14.08 8.00
N CYS A 63 -6.24 12.83 7.87
CA CYS A 63 -7.04 12.13 8.88
C CYS A 63 -6.50 10.73 9.17
N GLY A 64 -6.97 10.12 10.27
CA GLY A 64 -6.54 8.80 10.70
C GLY A 64 -6.77 7.68 9.67
N LEU A 65 -7.76 7.81 8.78
CA LEU A 65 -7.96 6.85 7.69
C LEU A 65 -6.78 6.85 6.73
N GLY A 66 -6.41 8.02 6.19
CA GLY A 66 -5.29 8.11 5.26
C GLY A 66 -3.92 7.89 5.92
N GLN A 67 -3.80 8.16 7.22
CA GLN A 67 -2.57 7.88 7.96
C GLN A 67 -2.39 6.39 8.25
N SER A 68 -3.48 5.64 8.44
CA SER A 68 -3.42 4.22 8.76
C SER A 68 -3.61 3.29 7.55
N SER A 69 -4.12 3.80 6.42
CA SER A 69 -4.31 3.01 5.20
C SER A 69 -3.06 2.27 4.72
N PRO A 70 -1.84 2.82 4.72
CA PRO A 70 -0.67 2.07 4.23
C PRO A 70 -0.17 1.00 5.20
N ASN A 71 -0.65 0.95 6.45
CA ASN A 71 -0.06 0.12 7.51
C ASN A 71 -0.08 -1.37 7.16
N ALA A 72 -1.19 -1.87 6.62
CA ALA A 72 -1.31 -3.28 6.24
C ALA A 72 -0.27 -3.67 5.18
N PHE A 73 -0.06 -2.81 4.18
CA PHE A 73 0.96 -3.01 3.15
C PHE A 73 2.36 -3.02 3.75
N LEU A 74 2.71 -2.00 4.54
CA LEU A 74 4.04 -1.85 5.15
C LEU A 74 4.38 -3.04 6.05
N SER A 75 3.46 -3.44 6.94
CA SER A 75 3.67 -4.58 7.84
C SER A 75 3.83 -5.90 7.09
N ILE A 76 3.10 -6.10 5.98
CA ILE A 76 3.23 -7.30 5.15
C ILE A 76 4.59 -7.34 4.47
N VAL A 77 5.04 -6.21 3.90
CA VAL A 77 6.37 -6.12 3.27
C VAL A 77 7.49 -6.34 4.29
N GLU A 78 7.36 -5.78 5.48
CA GLU A 78 8.37 -5.89 6.55
C GLU A 78 8.49 -7.33 7.07
N HIS A 79 7.37 -7.96 7.44
CA HIS A 79 7.40 -9.23 8.15
C HIS A 79 7.31 -10.47 7.25
N PHE A 80 6.81 -10.33 6.02
CA PHE A 80 6.58 -11.45 5.09
C PHE A 80 7.38 -11.33 3.80
N LYS A 81 8.46 -10.54 3.81
CA LYS A 81 9.34 -10.33 2.64
C LYS A 81 9.76 -11.62 1.93
N ASN A 82 10.06 -12.67 2.70
CA ASN A 82 10.48 -13.95 2.15
C ASN A 82 9.37 -14.65 1.36
N GLU A 83 8.10 -14.52 1.77
CA GLU A 83 6.94 -15.06 1.04
C GLU A 83 6.60 -14.24 -0.20
N LEU A 84 6.94 -12.94 -0.19
CA LEU A 84 6.69 -12.03 -1.31
C LEU A 84 7.71 -12.17 -2.45
N MET A 85 8.93 -12.62 -2.13
CA MET A 85 10.05 -12.74 -3.08
C MET A 85 10.37 -14.19 -3.46
N ALA A 86 9.55 -15.15 -3.01
CA ALA A 86 9.62 -16.57 -3.38
C ALA A 86 8.87 -16.85 -4.68
#